data_AF-A0A957XKT8-F1
#
_entry.id   AF-A0A957XKT8-F1
#
_cell.length_a   1.000
_cell.length_b   1.000
_cell.length_c   1.000
_cell.angle_alpha   90.00
_cell.angle_beta   90.00
_cell.angle_gamma   90.00
#
_symmetry.space_group_name_H-M   'P 1'
#
loop_
_entity.id
_entity.type
_entity.pdbx_description
1 polymer ?
#
loop_
_entity_poly.entity_id
_entity_poly.type
_entity_poly.pdbx_seq_one_letter_code
_entity_poly.pdbx_strand_id
1 'polypeptide(L)'
;MFKRFWSNPRQEKWESVVKQEMTHCANMLQNRLSWVNWYNAKLLNQVSSGFIPKANQRVYQLWDNFYSSNQKEMDYLNYLGDLLSTHKHLPDELIEAPIDQETFPPHRLDLKTAIYGLEHDLQACRLVLDDQMTEALYNENKTLHVNWFAFESVCSFDTVEIRRATDQAVEKFCLLLGNDTDPDRIDDYKQAKCTITCDLSKNSIRVLQNFLGEVSL
;
A
#
# COMPACT_ATOMS: atom_id res chain seq x y z
N MET A 1 -23.99 1.80 49.26
CA MET A 1 -23.10 2.94 48.99
C MET A 1 -22.38 2.64 47.67
N PHE A 2 -22.92 3.16 46.56
CA PHE A 2 -22.45 2.86 45.19
C PHE A 2 -21.10 3.52 44.92
N LYS A 3 -20.08 2.72 44.57
CA LYS A 3 -18.82 3.22 44.00
C LYS A 3 -19.10 3.73 42.58
N ARG A 4 -19.17 5.06 42.41
CA ARG A 4 -19.07 5.68 41.08
C ARG A 4 -17.62 5.54 40.60
N PHE A 5 -17.40 4.66 39.64
CA PHE A 5 -16.19 4.67 38.81
C PHE A 5 -16.24 5.94 37.96
N TRP A 6 -15.29 6.85 38.18
CA TRP A 6 -14.99 7.91 37.22
C TRP A 6 -14.12 7.29 36.13
N SER A 7 -14.54 7.36 34.87
CA SER A 7 -13.67 6.99 33.74
C SER A 7 -12.52 8.00 33.69
N ASN A 8 -11.28 7.51 33.55
CA ASN A 8 -10.11 8.36 33.41
C ASN A 8 -10.05 8.84 31.95
N PRO A 9 -10.19 10.16 31.66
CA PRO A 9 -10.18 10.66 30.29
C PRO A 9 -8.89 10.34 29.52
N ARG A 10 -7.77 10.11 30.23
CA ARG A 10 -6.50 9.68 29.62
C ARG A 10 -6.58 8.24 29.11
N GLN A 11 -7.29 7.37 29.83
CA GLN A 11 -7.52 5.99 29.43
C GLN A 11 -8.39 5.92 28.17
N GLU A 12 -9.47 6.71 28.10
CA GLU A 12 -10.33 6.77 26.90
C GLU A 12 -9.56 7.27 25.66
N LYS A 13 -8.69 8.27 25.83
CA LYS A 13 -7.83 8.76 24.75
C LYS A 13 -6.81 7.70 24.30
N TRP A 14 -6.18 7.00 25.24
CA TRP A 14 -5.22 5.94 24.93
C TRP A 14 -5.88 4.75 24.21
N GLU A 15 -7.03 4.29 24.70
CA GLU A 15 -7.81 3.23 24.05
C GLU A 15 -8.23 3.60 22.62
N SER A 16 -8.55 4.87 22.38
CA SER A 16 -8.86 5.37 21.02
C SER A 16 -7.65 5.32 20.09
N VAL A 17 -6.47 5.72 20.56
CA VAL A 17 -5.23 5.68 19.76
C VAL A 17 -4.86 4.23 19.43
N VAL A 18 -4.89 3.34 20.42
CA VAL A 18 -4.57 1.92 20.19
C VAL A 18 -5.57 1.26 19.23
N LYS A 19 -6.87 1.56 19.34
CA LYS A 19 -7.88 1.06 18.38
C LYS A 19 -7.64 1.57 16.96
N GLN A 20 -7.23 2.83 16.81
CA GLN A 20 -6.92 3.41 15.50
C GLN A 20 -5.69 2.73 14.87
N GLU A 21 -4.63 2.53 15.64
CA GLU A 21 -3.42 1.82 15.19
C GLU A 21 -3.71 0.37 14.83
N MET A 22 -4.44 -0.37 15.68
CA MET A 22 -4.85 -1.75 15.35
C MET A 22 -5.71 -1.83 14.08
N THR A 23 -6.61 -0.86 13.88
CA THR A 23 -7.43 -0.79 12.65
C THR A 23 -6.56 -0.51 11.44
N HIS A 24 -5.58 0.38 11.56
CA HIS A 24 -4.62 0.68 10.50
C HIS A 24 -3.79 -0.56 10.12
N CYS A 25 -3.21 -1.25 11.12
CA CYS A 25 -2.46 -2.48 10.90
C CYS A 25 -3.33 -3.61 10.32
N ALA A 26 -4.56 -3.77 10.79
CA ALA A 26 -5.50 -4.75 10.27
C ALA A 26 -5.81 -4.50 8.78
N ASN A 27 -6.04 -3.24 8.40
CA ASN A 27 -6.25 -2.87 7.00
C ASN A 27 -5.00 -3.11 6.14
N MET A 28 -3.81 -2.79 6.67
CA MET A 28 -2.54 -3.10 5.98
C MET A 28 -2.37 -4.61 5.75
N LEU A 29 -2.61 -5.41 6.79
CA LEU A 29 -2.56 -6.87 6.69
C LEU A 29 -3.60 -7.42 5.72
N GLN A 30 -4.83 -6.88 5.73
CA GLN A 30 -5.89 -7.30 4.83
C GLN A 30 -5.57 -6.97 3.36
N ASN A 31 -4.96 -5.82 3.09
CA ASN A 31 -4.46 -5.47 1.76
C ASN A 31 -3.31 -6.40 1.34
N ARG A 32 -2.38 -6.70 2.24
CA ARG A 32 -1.27 -7.64 1.97
C ARG A 32 -1.78 -9.07 1.74
N LEU A 33 -2.74 -9.56 2.54
CA LEU A 33 -3.40 -10.85 2.36
C LEU A 33 -4.17 -10.91 1.04
N SER A 34 -4.85 -9.83 0.66
CA SER A 34 -5.54 -9.76 -0.64
C SER A 34 -4.55 -9.86 -1.80
N TRP A 35 -3.39 -9.22 -1.68
CA TRP A 35 -2.30 -9.35 -2.65
C TRP A 35 -1.74 -10.79 -2.71
N VAL A 36 -1.47 -11.41 -1.56
CA VAL A 36 -0.99 -12.80 -1.47
C VAL A 36 -2.01 -13.78 -2.05
N ASN A 37 -3.30 -13.61 -1.75
CA ASN A 37 -4.37 -14.45 -2.28
C ASN A 37 -4.53 -14.31 -3.79
N TRP A 38 -4.49 -13.07 -4.30
CA TRP A 38 -4.46 -12.81 -5.74
C TRP A 38 -3.26 -13.46 -6.42
N TYR A 39 -2.08 -13.31 -5.82
CA TYR A 39 -0.82 -13.88 -6.32
C TYR A 39 -0.87 -15.41 -6.35
N ASN A 40 -1.36 -16.04 -5.29
CA ASN A 40 -1.56 -17.48 -5.22
C ASN A 40 -2.56 -17.97 -6.28
N ALA A 41 -3.65 -17.24 -6.51
CA ALA A 41 -4.60 -17.56 -7.57
C ALA A 41 -3.97 -17.48 -8.98
N LYS A 42 -3.11 -16.48 -9.23
CA LYS A 42 -2.36 -16.36 -10.50
C LYS A 42 -1.33 -17.47 -10.68
N LEU A 43 -0.56 -17.78 -9.64
CA LEU A 43 0.38 -18.91 -9.63
C LEU A 43 -0.34 -20.23 -9.89
N LEU A 44 -1.47 -20.49 -9.23
CA LEU A 44 -2.26 -21.69 -9.45
C LEU A 44 -2.75 -21.80 -10.91
N ASN A 45 -3.15 -20.69 -11.52
CA ASN A 45 -3.53 -20.66 -12.93
C ASN A 45 -2.34 -20.92 -13.88
N GLN A 46 -1.15 -20.42 -13.57
CA GLN A 46 0.07 -20.66 -14.37
C GLN A 46 0.65 -22.07 -14.20
N VAL A 47 0.56 -22.65 -13.00
CA VAL A 47 0.92 -24.05 -12.75
C VAL A 47 -0.01 -24.98 -13.50
N SER A 48 -1.31 -24.65 -13.53
CA SER A 48 -2.33 -25.42 -14.26
C SER A 48 -2.13 -25.38 -15.79
N SER A 49 -1.40 -24.39 -16.32
CA SER A 49 -1.08 -24.28 -17.76
C SER A 49 0.24 -24.96 -18.17
N GLY A 50 0.94 -25.64 -17.27
CA GLY A 50 2.12 -26.45 -17.58
C GLY A 50 3.45 -25.69 -17.67
N PHE A 51 3.52 -24.46 -17.17
CA PHE A 51 4.75 -23.67 -17.10
C PHE A 51 5.58 -24.09 -15.85
N ILE A 52 6.70 -24.79 -16.05
CA ILE A 52 7.48 -25.52 -15.01
C ILE A 52 8.66 -24.66 -14.43
N PRO A 53 9.56 -25.16 -13.55
CA PRO A 53 9.58 -25.17 -12.08
C PRO A 53 10.55 -24.14 -11.43
N LYS A 54 11.31 -23.34 -12.19
CA LYS A 54 12.36 -22.46 -11.61
C LYS A 54 11.81 -21.24 -10.86
N ALA A 55 10.58 -20.82 -11.18
CA ALA A 55 9.88 -19.79 -10.42
C ALA A 55 9.69 -20.18 -8.94
N ASN A 56 9.50 -21.48 -8.64
CA ASN A 56 9.20 -21.92 -7.27
C ASN A 56 10.29 -21.57 -6.27
N GLN A 57 11.58 -21.76 -6.57
CA GLN A 57 12.63 -21.56 -5.55
C GLN A 57 12.81 -20.09 -5.15
N ARG A 58 12.67 -19.17 -6.12
CA ARG A 58 12.75 -17.73 -5.86
C ARG A 58 11.45 -17.20 -5.26
N VAL A 59 10.31 -17.79 -5.60
CA VAL A 59 9.02 -17.50 -4.97
C VAL A 59 9.00 -17.96 -3.52
N TYR A 60 9.54 -19.14 -3.20
CA TYR A 60 9.72 -19.58 -1.80
C TYR A 60 10.70 -18.68 -1.04
N GLN A 61 11.77 -18.18 -1.68
CA GLN A 61 12.66 -17.20 -1.05
C GLN A 61 11.99 -15.84 -0.83
N LEU A 62 11.19 -15.36 -1.79
CA LEU A 62 10.41 -14.13 -1.63
C LEU A 62 9.29 -14.31 -0.60
N TRP A 63 8.69 -15.50 -0.52
CA TRP A 63 7.73 -15.87 0.52
C TRP A 63 8.40 -15.95 1.88
N ASP A 64 9.55 -16.60 2.03
CA ASP A 64 10.30 -16.68 3.28
C ASP A 64 10.79 -15.31 3.73
N ASN A 65 11.25 -14.47 2.79
CA ASN A 65 11.62 -13.08 3.08
C ASN A 65 10.40 -12.26 3.48
N PHE A 66 9.28 -12.37 2.75
CA PHE A 66 8.02 -11.72 3.09
C PHE A 66 7.56 -12.19 4.48
N TYR A 67 7.50 -13.49 4.74
CA TYR A 67 7.08 -14.06 6.01
C TYR A 67 8.00 -13.63 7.15
N SER A 68 9.32 -13.61 6.93
CA SER A 68 10.31 -13.15 7.93
C SER A 68 10.22 -11.64 8.19
N SER A 69 9.96 -10.83 7.17
CA SER A 69 9.73 -9.39 7.30
C SER A 69 8.41 -9.07 8.00
N ASN A 70 7.37 -9.88 7.75
CA ASN A 70 6.06 -9.74 8.40
C ASN A 70 6.01 -10.38 9.79
N GLN A 71 6.93 -11.29 10.14
CA GLN A 71 6.98 -11.92 11.47
C GLN A 71 7.13 -10.86 12.56
N LYS A 72 7.95 -9.84 12.33
CA LYS A 72 8.09 -8.71 13.27
C LYS A 72 6.81 -7.88 13.41
N GLU A 73 6.07 -7.67 12.32
CA GLU A 73 4.76 -6.97 12.35
C GLU A 73 3.71 -7.82 13.08
N MET A 74 3.69 -9.14 12.85
CA MET A 74 2.81 -10.08 13.57
C MET A 74 3.18 -10.20 15.05
N ASP A 75 4.47 -10.21 15.40
CA ASP A 75 4.97 -10.20 16.77
C ASP A 75 4.57 -8.89 17.47
N TYR A 76 4.61 -7.76 16.77
CA TYR A 76 4.14 -6.47 17.28
C TYR A 76 2.62 -6.45 17.51
N LEU A 77 1.84 -7.00 16.59
CA LEU A 77 0.38 -7.09 16.75
C LEU A 77 -0.03 -8.06 17.86
N ASN A 78 0.69 -9.16 18.02
CA ASN A 78 0.53 -10.07 19.15
C ASN A 78 0.90 -9.36 20.46
N TYR A 79 2.00 -8.60 20.49
CA TYR A 79 2.38 -7.78 21.64
C TYR A 79 1.30 -6.75 22.00
N LEU A 80 0.75 -6.02 21.03
CA LEU A 80 -0.35 -5.08 21.26
C LEU A 80 -1.64 -5.78 21.75
N GLY A 81 -1.96 -6.94 21.19
CA GLY A 81 -3.09 -7.78 21.63
C GLY A 81 -2.91 -8.32 23.06
N ASP A 82 -1.70 -8.72 23.42
CA ASP A 82 -1.34 -9.15 24.76
C ASP A 82 -1.39 -7.98 25.76
N LEU A 83 -0.89 -6.81 25.38
CA LEU A 83 -0.95 -5.59 26.21
C LEU A 83 -2.40 -5.19 26.54
N LEU A 84 -3.30 -5.31 25.56
CA LEU A 84 -4.73 -5.02 25.71
C LEU A 84 -5.48 -6.09 26.51
N SER A 85 -5.06 -7.35 26.42
CA SER A 85 -5.75 -8.46 27.09
C SER A 85 -5.28 -8.66 28.54
N THR A 86 -4.03 -8.30 28.87
CA THR A 86 -3.44 -8.56 30.20
C THR A 86 -3.51 -7.38 31.17
N HIS A 87 -3.76 -6.15 30.74
CA HIS A 87 -3.70 -4.98 31.62
C HIS A 87 -5.00 -4.18 31.69
N LYS A 88 -5.78 -4.40 32.76
CA LYS A 88 -6.86 -3.48 33.16
C LYS A 88 -6.35 -2.17 33.79
N HIS A 89 -5.07 -2.11 34.17
CA HIS A 89 -4.41 -0.93 34.74
C HIS A 89 -2.92 -0.94 34.36
N LEU A 90 -2.55 -0.15 33.35
CA LEU A 90 -1.14 0.10 33.00
C LEU A 90 -0.54 1.15 33.97
N PRO A 91 0.73 0.99 34.41
CA PRO A 91 1.45 2.04 35.11
C PRO A 91 1.62 3.28 34.22
N ASP A 92 1.48 4.48 34.80
CA ASP A 92 1.61 5.77 34.07
C ASP A 92 2.94 5.90 33.31
N GLU A 93 3.98 5.20 33.75
CA GLU A 93 5.34 5.19 33.18
C GLU A 93 5.42 4.55 31.78
N LEU A 94 4.51 3.63 31.43
CA LEU A 94 4.45 3.00 30.10
C LEU A 94 3.67 3.85 29.08
N ILE A 95 2.93 4.86 29.52
CA ILE A 95 2.23 5.82 28.65
C ILE A 95 3.22 6.84 28.05
N GLU A 96 4.38 7.00 28.67
CA GLU A 96 5.39 8.00 28.28
C GLU A 96 6.58 7.44 27.50
N ALA A 97 6.67 6.12 27.28
CA ALA A 97 7.71 5.56 26.43
C ALA A 97 7.47 5.98 24.97
N PRO A 98 8.33 6.82 24.36
CA PRO A 98 8.18 7.15 22.96
C PRO A 98 8.37 5.87 22.16
N ILE A 99 7.35 5.49 21.39
CA ILE A 99 7.52 4.53 20.30
C ILE A 99 8.49 5.22 19.34
N ASP A 100 9.75 4.81 19.40
CA ASP A 100 10.80 5.37 18.58
C ASP A 100 10.53 5.01 17.12
N GLN A 101 9.91 5.93 16.39
CA GLN A 101 9.54 5.76 14.98
C GLN A 101 10.77 5.55 14.08
N GLU A 102 11.99 5.79 14.57
CA GLU A 102 13.23 5.62 13.80
C GLU A 102 13.67 4.15 13.66
N THR A 103 13.18 3.21 14.47
CA THR A 103 13.63 1.80 14.41
C THR A 103 12.88 0.92 13.42
N PHE A 104 11.79 1.41 12.83
CA PHE A 104 11.04 0.70 11.80
C PHE A 104 10.78 1.63 10.61
N PRO A 105 11.73 1.76 9.66
CA PRO A 105 11.38 2.34 8.38
C PRO A 105 10.23 1.49 7.81
N PRO A 106 9.10 2.09 7.41
CA PRO A 106 8.07 1.35 6.70
C PRO A 106 8.69 0.97 5.36
N HIS A 107 9.35 -0.19 5.30
CA HIS A 107 9.68 -0.85 4.05
C HIS A 107 8.35 -1.31 3.44
N ARG A 108 7.56 -0.35 2.94
CA ARG A 108 6.52 -0.61 1.96
C ARG A 108 7.28 -1.17 0.76
N LEU A 109 7.30 -2.49 0.66
CA LEU A 109 7.84 -3.19 -0.50
C LEU A 109 7.14 -2.57 -1.71
N ASP A 110 7.87 -1.74 -2.44
CA ASP A 110 7.34 -1.01 -3.57
C ASP A 110 6.80 -2.03 -4.58
N LEU A 111 5.53 -1.87 -4.98
CA LEU A 111 4.85 -2.76 -5.93
C LEU A 111 5.70 -2.96 -7.18
N LYS A 112 6.39 -1.92 -7.62
CA LYS A 112 7.35 -1.97 -8.73
C LYS A 112 8.45 -3.00 -8.46
N THR A 113 9.11 -2.93 -7.30
CA THR A 113 10.18 -3.85 -6.90
C THR A 113 9.67 -5.28 -6.71
N ALA A 114 8.51 -5.45 -6.08
CA ALA A 114 7.90 -6.76 -5.86
C ALA A 114 7.58 -7.46 -7.19
N ILE A 115 7.07 -6.71 -8.18
CA ILE A 115 6.61 -7.26 -9.45
C ILE A 115 7.76 -7.44 -10.44
N TYR A 116 8.73 -6.51 -10.53
CA TYR A 116 9.94 -6.70 -11.34
C TYR A 116 10.80 -7.88 -10.87
N GLY A 117 10.77 -8.19 -9.58
CA GLY A 117 11.46 -9.37 -9.03
C GLY A 117 10.89 -10.71 -9.52
N LEU A 118 9.66 -10.72 -10.04
CA LEU A 118 8.90 -11.91 -10.42
C LEU A 118 8.83 -12.11 -11.95
N GLU A 119 8.75 -11.02 -12.71
CA GLU A 119 8.73 -11.07 -14.18
C GLU A 119 9.99 -10.42 -14.75
N HIS A 120 10.99 -11.26 -15.06
CA HIS A 120 12.31 -10.86 -15.57
C HIS A 120 12.29 -10.05 -16.88
N ASP A 121 11.15 -9.98 -17.57
CA ASP A 121 11.01 -9.31 -18.86
C ASP A 121 10.24 -7.99 -18.81
N LEU A 122 9.77 -7.56 -17.63
CA LEU A 122 9.10 -6.27 -17.51
C LEU A 122 10.10 -5.12 -17.73
N GLN A 123 9.67 -4.11 -18.49
CA GLN A 123 10.47 -2.93 -18.82
C GLN A 123 9.90 -1.64 -18.23
N ALA A 124 8.59 -1.60 -18.01
CA ALA A 124 7.91 -0.42 -17.49
C ALA A 124 6.72 -0.80 -16.60
N CYS A 125 6.40 0.08 -15.66
CA CYS A 125 5.20 0.07 -14.84
C CYS A 125 4.35 1.28 -15.21
N ARG A 126 3.09 1.03 -15.58
CA ARG A 126 2.11 2.05 -15.90
C ARG A 126 0.96 1.99 -14.91
N LEU A 127 0.76 3.08 -14.19
CA LEU A 127 -0.40 3.24 -13.33
C LEU A 127 -1.61 3.71 -14.17
N VAL A 128 -2.73 3.02 -14.06
CA VAL A 128 -3.94 3.27 -14.86
C VAL A 128 -5.07 3.72 -13.94
N LEU A 129 -5.65 4.88 -14.25
CA LEU A 129 -6.88 5.37 -13.62
C LEU A 129 -8.05 5.11 -14.59
N ASP A 130 -8.69 3.95 -14.42
CA ASP A 130 -9.83 3.50 -15.20
C ASP A 130 -10.84 2.78 -14.27
N ASP A 131 -11.96 3.45 -13.97
CA ASP A 131 -12.97 2.92 -13.04
C ASP A 131 -13.76 1.70 -13.58
N GLN A 132 -13.64 1.40 -14.88
CA GLN A 132 -14.21 0.21 -15.50
C GLN A 132 -13.20 -0.93 -15.68
N MET A 133 -11.92 -0.71 -15.35
CA MET A 133 -10.90 -1.75 -15.45
C MET A 133 -11.11 -2.79 -14.35
N THR A 134 -11.50 -4.01 -14.73
CA THR A 134 -11.84 -5.08 -13.78
C THR A 134 -10.60 -5.75 -13.18
N GLU A 135 -9.52 -5.82 -13.95
CA GLU A 135 -8.27 -6.43 -13.54
C GLU A 135 -7.46 -5.45 -12.67
N ALA A 136 -6.99 -5.91 -11.52
CA ALA A 136 -6.05 -5.10 -10.72
C ALA A 136 -4.72 -4.87 -11.46
N LEU A 137 -4.26 -5.88 -12.22
CA LEU A 137 -2.98 -5.92 -12.91
C LEU A 137 -3.11 -6.70 -14.23
N TYR A 138 -2.49 -6.21 -15.30
CA TYR A 138 -2.20 -7.01 -16.50
C TYR A 138 -0.87 -6.60 -17.13
N ASN A 139 -0.29 -7.48 -17.96
CA ASN A 139 0.93 -7.20 -18.70
C ASN A 139 0.59 -7.06 -20.18
N GLU A 140 1.01 -5.94 -20.79
CA GLU A 140 0.89 -5.68 -22.22
C GLU A 140 2.24 -5.18 -22.74
N ASN A 141 2.81 -5.88 -23.71
CA ASN A 141 4.07 -5.48 -24.36
C ASN A 141 5.22 -5.18 -23.36
N LYS A 142 5.41 -6.04 -22.35
CA LYS A 142 6.42 -5.86 -21.29
C LYS A 142 6.19 -4.63 -20.39
N THR A 143 5.01 -4.02 -20.47
CA THR A 143 4.57 -2.98 -19.55
C THR A 143 3.54 -3.58 -18.61
N LEU A 144 3.76 -3.45 -17.32
CA LEU A 144 2.78 -3.80 -16.31
C LEU A 144 1.79 -2.65 -16.16
N HIS A 145 0.52 -2.91 -16.42
CA HIS A 145 -0.56 -1.97 -16.17
C HIS A 145 -1.18 -2.25 -14.81
N VAL A 146 -1.22 -1.23 -13.95
CA VAL A 146 -1.70 -1.32 -12.57
C VAL A 146 -2.95 -0.46 -12.42
N ASN A 147 -4.11 -1.07 -12.17
CA ASN A 147 -5.32 -0.31 -11.86
C ASN A 147 -5.16 0.34 -10.49
N TRP A 148 -5.04 1.67 -10.46
CA TRP A 148 -4.90 2.40 -9.20
C TRP A 148 -6.10 2.20 -8.28
N PHE A 149 -7.33 2.13 -8.81
CA PHE A 149 -8.54 1.95 -8.00
C PHE A 149 -8.60 0.61 -7.25
N ALA A 150 -7.84 -0.40 -7.69
CA ALA A 150 -7.78 -1.69 -7.01
C ALA A 150 -6.91 -1.66 -5.74
N PHE A 151 -6.02 -0.66 -5.61
CA PHE A 151 -5.06 -0.58 -4.51
C PHE A 151 -5.21 0.71 -3.68
N GLU A 152 -5.53 1.83 -4.32
CA GLU A 152 -5.64 3.18 -3.76
C GLU A 152 -4.44 3.57 -2.88
N SER A 153 -3.25 3.08 -3.23
CA SER A 153 -2.03 3.29 -2.48
C SER A 153 -0.93 3.89 -3.36
N VAL A 154 -0.01 4.60 -2.72
CA VAL A 154 1.18 5.13 -3.37
C VAL A 154 2.14 3.99 -3.73
N CYS A 155 2.63 3.97 -4.96
CA CYS A 155 3.62 3.02 -5.48
C CYS A 155 4.49 3.70 -6.54
N SER A 156 5.65 3.14 -6.85
CA SER A 156 6.46 3.65 -7.95
C SER A 156 5.89 3.23 -9.29
N PHE A 157 5.90 4.15 -10.25
CA PHE A 157 5.44 3.94 -11.62
C PHE A 157 6.31 4.76 -12.58
N ASP A 158 6.41 4.30 -13.82
CA ASP A 158 7.16 5.00 -14.87
C ASP A 158 6.24 5.94 -15.67
N THR A 159 4.97 5.56 -15.82
CA THR A 159 3.95 6.36 -16.53
C THR A 159 2.58 6.27 -15.85
N VAL A 160 1.74 7.26 -16.11
CA VAL A 160 0.33 7.32 -15.67
C VAL A 160 -0.56 7.41 -16.91
N GLU A 161 -1.66 6.67 -16.90
CA GLU A 161 -2.66 6.71 -17.97
C GLU A 161 -4.05 6.87 -17.35
N ILE A 162 -4.73 7.98 -17.67
CA ILE A 162 -6.04 8.33 -17.14
C ILE A 162 -7.07 8.14 -18.25
N ARG A 163 -7.80 7.01 -18.18
CA ARG A 163 -8.74 6.60 -19.23
C ARG A 163 -10.17 6.99 -18.93
N ARG A 164 -10.62 6.70 -17.71
CA ARG A 164 -11.99 6.88 -17.21
C ARG A 164 -11.91 7.14 -15.71
N ALA A 165 -11.70 8.40 -15.35
CA ALA A 165 -11.62 8.82 -13.97
C ALA A 165 -12.38 10.14 -13.79
N THR A 166 -12.98 10.32 -12.61
CA THR A 166 -13.61 11.58 -12.23
C THR A 166 -12.57 12.57 -11.73
N ASP A 167 -12.87 13.88 -11.76
CA ASP A 167 -12.03 14.91 -11.13
C ASP A 167 -11.72 14.58 -9.66
N GLN A 168 -12.70 14.08 -8.92
CA GLN A 168 -12.53 13.67 -7.52
C GLN A 168 -11.51 12.53 -7.36
N ALA A 169 -11.53 11.54 -8.26
CA ALA A 169 -10.56 10.46 -8.24
C ALA A 169 -9.14 10.97 -8.52
N VAL A 170 -8.99 11.88 -9.48
CA VAL A 170 -7.72 12.54 -9.80
C VAL A 170 -7.21 13.37 -8.62
N GLU A 171 -8.08 14.14 -7.96
CA GLU A 171 -7.71 14.89 -6.76
C GLU A 171 -7.24 13.97 -5.63
N LYS A 172 -7.95 12.86 -5.38
CA LYS A 172 -7.56 11.86 -4.40
C LYS A 172 -6.21 11.23 -4.73
N PHE A 173 -5.99 10.88 -6.00
CA PHE A 173 -4.70 10.36 -6.47
C PHE A 173 -3.57 11.36 -6.22
N CYS A 174 -3.72 12.61 -6.64
CA CYS A 174 -2.72 13.67 -6.46
C CYS A 174 -2.48 14.00 -4.97
N LEU A 175 -3.52 13.93 -4.13
CA LEU A 175 -3.38 14.10 -2.69
C LEU A 175 -2.49 13.02 -2.07
N LEU A 176 -2.62 11.77 -2.52
CA LEU A 176 -1.74 10.68 -2.07
C LEU A 176 -0.30 10.90 -2.52
N LEU A 177 -0.06 11.35 -3.75
CA LEU A 177 1.28 11.69 -4.23
C LEU A 177 1.89 12.84 -3.42
N GLY A 178 1.11 13.88 -3.13
CA GLY A 178 1.57 15.03 -2.35
C GLY A 178 1.83 14.73 -0.87
N ASN A 179 1.26 13.66 -0.34
CA ASN A 179 1.52 13.15 1.00
C ASN A 179 2.63 12.08 1.03
N ASP A 180 3.23 11.75 -0.11
CA ASP A 180 4.39 10.88 -0.13
C ASP A 180 5.59 11.60 0.49
N THR A 181 6.30 10.92 1.39
CA THR A 181 7.48 11.44 2.11
C THR A 181 8.79 10.85 1.59
N ASP A 182 8.73 9.93 0.63
CA ASP A 182 9.90 9.27 0.08
C ASP A 182 10.53 10.14 -1.03
N PRO A 183 11.74 10.70 -0.81
CA PRO A 183 12.33 11.67 -1.72
C PRO A 183 12.62 11.07 -3.11
N ASP A 184 13.02 9.79 -3.17
CA ASP A 184 13.36 9.13 -4.43
C ASP A 184 12.10 8.98 -5.30
N ARG A 185 10.98 8.57 -4.68
CA ARG A 185 9.69 8.48 -5.40
C ARG A 185 9.16 9.83 -5.85
N ILE A 186 9.31 10.86 -5.03
CA ILE A 186 8.88 12.23 -5.39
C ILE A 186 9.59 12.70 -6.66
N ASP A 187 10.89 12.41 -6.79
CA ASP A 187 11.66 12.76 -7.98
C ASP A 187 11.26 11.91 -9.20
N ASP A 188 10.93 10.63 -9.01
CA ASP A 188 10.37 9.77 -10.05
C ASP A 188 9.01 10.29 -10.57
N TYR A 189 8.11 10.73 -9.68
CA TYR A 189 6.81 11.27 -10.08
C TYR A 189 6.94 12.47 -11.02
N LYS A 190 7.88 13.38 -10.72
CA LYS A 190 8.17 14.55 -11.57
C LYS A 190 8.74 14.19 -12.93
N GLN A 191 9.23 12.97 -13.12
CA GLN A 191 9.70 12.48 -14.42
C GLN A 191 8.64 11.63 -15.13
N ALA A 192 7.63 11.16 -14.41
CA ALA A 192 6.58 10.31 -14.95
C ALA A 192 5.74 11.08 -15.98
N LYS A 193 5.47 10.40 -17.10
CA LYS A 193 4.58 10.90 -18.16
C LYS A 193 3.14 10.51 -17.86
N CYS A 194 2.20 11.43 -18.09
CA CYS A 194 0.78 11.23 -17.89
C CYS A 194 0.03 11.42 -19.20
N THR A 195 -0.73 10.42 -19.63
CA THR A 195 -1.62 10.51 -20.79
C THR A 195 -3.07 10.48 -20.32
N ILE A 196 -3.88 11.45 -20.75
CA ILE A 196 -5.27 11.60 -20.37
C ILE A 196 -6.12 11.39 -21.62
N THR A 197 -7.11 10.49 -21.55
CA THR A 197 -8.05 10.25 -22.68
C THR A 197 -9.50 10.56 -22.33
N CYS A 198 -9.81 10.93 -21.09
CA CYS A 198 -11.15 11.37 -20.66
C CYS A 198 -11.23 12.89 -20.48
N ASP A 199 -12.46 13.40 -20.46
CA ASP A 199 -12.75 14.78 -20.11
C ASP A 199 -12.48 15.01 -18.63
N LEU A 200 -11.46 15.82 -18.32
CA LEU A 200 -11.18 16.32 -16.98
C LEU A 200 -11.31 17.84 -16.94
N SER A 201 -11.64 18.39 -15.78
CA SER A 201 -11.62 19.84 -15.60
C SER A 201 -10.20 20.39 -15.78
N LYS A 202 -10.11 21.66 -16.20
CA LYS A 202 -8.82 22.37 -16.28
C LYS A 202 -8.09 22.41 -14.93
N ASN A 203 -8.83 22.37 -13.83
CA ASN A 203 -8.26 22.34 -12.49
C ASN A 203 -7.52 21.02 -12.25
N SER A 204 -8.17 19.88 -12.52
CA SER A 204 -7.55 18.56 -12.36
C SER A 204 -6.32 18.38 -13.23
N ILE A 205 -6.36 18.84 -14.49
CA ILE A 205 -5.19 18.82 -15.39
C ILE A 205 -4.04 19.65 -14.79
N ARG A 206 -4.33 20.84 -14.27
CA ARG A 206 -3.32 21.69 -13.61
C ARG A 206 -2.73 21.04 -12.36
N VAL A 207 -3.55 20.36 -11.57
CA VAL A 207 -3.08 19.63 -10.38
C VAL A 207 -2.14 18.49 -10.81
N LEU A 208 -2.51 17.71 -11.83
CA LEU A 208 -1.64 16.66 -12.38
C LEU A 208 -0.29 17.22 -12.84
N GLN A 209 -0.28 18.35 -13.52
CA GLN A 209 0.95 19.03 -13.97
C GLN A 209 1.85 19.52 -12.83
N ASN A 210 1.34 19.65 -11.59
CA ASN A 210 2.17 20.03 -10.44
C ASN A 210 2.90 18.83 -9.83
N PHE A 211 2.37 17.61 -10.00
CA PHE A 211 2.92 16.38 -9.41
C PHE A 211 3.67 15.52 -10.42
N LEU A 212 3.26 15.56 -11.68
CA LEU A 212 3.80 14.74 -12.77
C LEU A 212 4.59 15.60 -13.76
N GLY A 213 5.48 14.97 -14.52
CA GLY A 213 6.38 15.66 -15.45
C GLY A 213 5.68 16.19 -16.70
N GLU A 214 5.38 15.30 -17.63
CA GLU A 214 4.76 15.62 -18.90
C GLU A 214 3.30 15.16 -18.91
N VAL A 215 2.34 16.07 -19.08
CA VAL A 215 0.90 15.73 -19.15
C VAL A 215 0.38 15.99 -20.56
N SER A 216 -0.02 14.92 -21.25
CA SER A 216 -0.57 14.94 -22.62
C SER A 216 -2.07 14.64 -22.63
N LEU A 217 -2.82 15.35 -23.48
CA LEU A 217 -4.25 15.17 -23.75
C LEU A 217 -4.49 14.41 -25.06
#